data_AF-A0A2A5BBM9-F1
#
_entry.id   AF-A0A2A5BBM9-F1
#
_cell.length_a   1.000
_cell.length_b   1.000
_cell.length_c   1.000
_cell.angle_alpha   90.00
_cell.angle_beta   90.00
_cell.angle_gamma   90.00
#
_symmetry.space_group_name_H-M   'P 1'
#
loop_
_entity.id
_entity.type
_entity.pdbx_description
1 polymer ?
#
loop_
_entity_poly.entity_id
_entity_poly.type
_entity_poly.pdbx_seq_one_letter_code
_entity_poly.pdbx_strand_id
1 'polypeptide(L)'
;MNTFKKEEKPKKKKEAGKVSKSLANIFSGNFLSKDNVVGLLPFMFFLTFLGILYIANGYYAEKVVRDLHKTGNDVKELRSEYITIKSDLNFKSKQSQVAQATEQLGIYESTTPPTKIVVDESEMKKLTEVN
;
A
#
# COMPACT_ATOMS: atom_id res chain seq x y z
N MET A 1 -61.02 -4.37 50.03
CA MET A 1 -59.86 -3.49 50.34
C MET A 1 -58.60 -4.34 50.39
N ASN A 2 -57.59 -4.03 49.57
CA ASN A 2 -56.18 -4.24 49.93
C ASN A 2 -55.32 -3.36 49.00
N THR A 3 -54.82 -2.27 49.57
CA THR A 3 -53.88 -1.33 48.99
C THR A 3 -52.46 -1.88 49.12
N PHE A 4 -51.85 -2.28 48.00
CA PHE A 4 -50.44 -2.62 47.97
C PHE A 4 -49.60 -1.34 48.12
N LYS A 5 -49.03 -1.20 49.32
CA LYS A 5 -47.97 -0.25 49.66
C LYS A 5 -46.79 -0.47 48.71
N LYS A 6 -46.52 0.53 47.87
CA LYS A 6 -45.37 0.55 46.96
C LYS A 6 -44.11 0.79 47.82
N GLU A 7 -43.40 -0.27 48.15
CA GLU A 7 -42.12 -0.18 48.84
C GLU A 7 -41.05 0.37 47.90
N GLU A 8 -40.46 1.51 48.27
CA GLU A 8 -39.29 2.08 47.62
C GLU A 8 -38.09 1.13 47.78
N LYS A 9 -37.56 0.63 46.66
CA LYS A 9 -36.37 -0.23 46.67
C LYS A 9 -35.15 0.57 47.13
N PRO A 10 -34.32 0.06 48.07
CA PRO A 10 -33.11 0.73 48.50
C PRO A 10 -32.11 0.78 47.34
N LYS A 11 -31.54 1.96 47.07
CA LYS A 11 -30.46 2.15 46.08
C LYS A 11 -29.27 1.26 46.46
N LYS A 12 -29.09 0.16 45.71
CA LYS A 12 -27.90 -0.71 45.82
C LYS A 12 -26.64 0.12 45.55
N LYS A 13 -25.82 0.35 46.57
CA LYS A 13 -24.46 0.88 46.43
C LYS A 13 -23.66 -0.10 45.58
N LYS A 14 -23.28 0.32 44.37
CA LYS A 14 -22.46 -0.47 43.45
C LYS A 14 -21.10 -0.74 44.10
N GLU A 15 -20.65 -1.99 44.07
CA GLU A 15 -19.37 -2.47 44.61
C GLU A 15 -18.16 -1.98 43.81
N ALA A 16 -18.03 -0.67 43.60
CA ALA A 16 -16.80 -0.03 43.14
C ALA A 16 -15.81 0.06 44.32
N GLY A 17 -15.52 -1.08 44.96
CA GLY A 17 -14.99 -1.10 46.32
C GLY A 17 -13.50 -1.40 46.45
N LYS A 18 -12.87 -2.05 45.47
CA LYS A 18 -11.47 -2.52 45.59
C LYS A 18 -10.55 -2.00 44.50
N VAL A 19 -10.85 -2.23 43.22
CA VAL A 19 -9.99 -1.77 42.10
C VAL A 19 -9.98 -0.25 41.99
N SER A 20 -11.15 0.39 42.06
CA SER A 20 -11.27 1.86 42.09
C SER A 20 -10.63 2.49 43.32
N LYS A 21 -10.72 1.84 44.50
CA LYS A 21 -10.02 2.30 45.71
C LYS A 21 -8.51 2.13 45.58
N SER A 22 -8.02 1.04 44.98
CA SER A 22 -6.58 0.88 44.68
C SER A 22 -6.09 1.93 43.71
N LEU A 23 -6.82 2.19 42.62
CA LEU A 23 -6.48 3.29 41.69
C LEU A 23 -6.51 4.63 42.42
N ALA A 24 -7.57 4.93 43.18
CA ALA A 24 -7.68 6.16 43.96
C ALA A 24 -6.55 6.31 45.00
N ASN A 25 -6.08 5.22 45.62
CA ASN A 25 -4.97 5.24 46.58
C ASN A 25 -3.61 5.47 45.91
N ILE A 26 -3.46 5.07 44.64
CA ILE A 26 -2.28 5.36 43.82
C ILE A 26 -2.30 6.83 43.39
N PHE A 27 -3.47 7.35 42.98
CA PHE A 27 -3.65 8.77 42.62
C PHE A 27 -3.64 9.72 43.82
N SER A 28 -4.05 9.29 45.02
CA SER A 28 -4.10 10.11 46.24
C SER A 28 -2.73 10.30 46.91
N GLY A 29 -1.65 9.76 46.33
CA GLY A 29 -0.28 9.97 46.81
C GLY A 29 0.11 9.15 48.04
N ASN A 30 -0.78 8.33 48.60
CA ASN A 30 -0.47 7.44 49.72
C ASN A 30 0.53 6.33 49.34
N PHE A 31 0.67 6.03 48.04
CA PHE A 31 1.71 5.17 47.49
C PHE A 31 3.10 5.86 47.43
N LEU A 32 3.12 7.19 47.47
CA LEU A 32 4.34 8.01 47.38
C LEU A 32 4.99 8.28 48.76
N SER A 33 4.74 7.42 49.75
CA SER A 33 5.46 7.47 51.03
C SER A 33 6.94 7.11 50.85
N LYS A 34 7.80 7.86 51.56
CA LYS A 34 9.26 7.95 51.36
C LYS A 34 9.98 6.59 51.25
N ASP A 35 9.55 5.58 51.99
CA ASP A 35 10.21 4.26 52.05
C ASP A 35 9.91 3.37 50.83
N ASN A 36 8.73 3.50 50.21
CA ASN A 36 8.36 2.72 49.02
C ASN A 36 8.85 3.38 47.72
N VAL A 37 8.99 4.71 47.72
CA VAL A 37 9.42 5.48 46.55
C VAL A 37 10.87 5.19 46.15
N VAL A 38 11.76 4.98 47.13
CA VAL A 38 13.18 4.69 46.86
C VAL A 38 13.34 3.35 46.14
N GLY A 39 12.55 2.33 46.49
CA GLY A 39 12.57 1.03 45.82
C GLY A 39 11.90 1.02 44.44
N LEU A 40 10.93 1.90 44.20
CA LEU A 40 10.23 2.03 42.91
C LEU A 40 10.94 2.96 41.92
N LEU A 41 11.83 3.83 42.39
CA LEU A 41 12.59 4.76 41.56
C LEU A 41 13.20 4.13 40.29
N PRO A 42 13.91 2.98 40.34
CA PRO A 42 14.43 2.33 39.13
C PRO A 42 13.33 1.87 38.16
N PHE A 43 12.17 1.43 38.67
CA PHE A 43 11.03 1.06 37.84
C PHE A 43 10.38 2.28 37.17
N MET A 44 10.28 3.41 37.88
CA MET A 44 9.80 4.68 37.30
C MET A 44 10.70 5.14 36.15
N PHE A 45 12.03 5.08 36.34
CA PHE A 45 12.99 5.37 35.28
C PHE A 45 12.85 4.45 34.08
N PHE A 46 12.62 3.15 34.32
CA PHE A 46 12.36 2.19 33.24
C PHE A 46 11.11 2.57 32.43
N LEU A 47 10.01 2.97 33.10
CA LEU A 47 8.80 3.44 32.41
C LEU A 47 9.04 4.73 31.63
N THR A 48 9.75 5.69 32.20
CA THR A 48 10.11 6.93 31.51
C THR A 48 10.98 6.65 30.30
N PHE A 49 11.99 5.79 30.43
CA PHE A 49 12.84 5.36 29.32
C PHE A 49 12.03 4.70 28.21
N LEU A 50 11.10 3.81 28.56
CA LEU A 50 10.21 3.17 27.61
C LEU A 50 9.29 4.19 26.91
N GLY A 51 8.82 5.19 27.64
CA GLY A 51 8.05 6.31 27.09
C GLY A 51 8.85 7.14 26.07
N ILE A 52 10.11 7.43 26.37
CA ILE A 52 11.01 8.13 25.44
C ILE A 52 11.24 7.28 24.19
N LEU A 53 11.52 5.98 24.34
CA LEU A 53 11.67 5.06 23.22
C LEU A 53 10.41 5.00 22.35
N TYR A 54 9.23 5.00 22.97
CA TYR A 54 7.96 5.00 22.25
C TYR A 54 7.76 6.27 21.42
N ILE A 55 8.00 7.44 22.02
CA ILE A 55 7.92 8.72 21.30
C ILE A 55 8.94 8.76 20.15
N ALA A 56 10.17 8.32 20.39
CA ALA A 56 11.21 8.24 19.38
C ALA A 56 10.82 7.30 18.21
N ASN A 57 10.19 6.17 18.51
CA ASN A 57 9.67 5.25 17.50
C ASN A 57 8.54 5.90 16.68
N GLY A 58 7.66 6.67 17.31
CA GLY A 58 6.63 7.45 16.62
C GLY A 58 7.22 8.42 15.59
N TYR A 59 8.23 9.20 15.97
CA TYR A 59 8.94 10.11 15.05
C TYR A 59 9.65 9.35 13.91
N TYR A 60 10.19 8.17 14.20
CA TYR A 60 10.79 7.34 13.16
C TYR A 60 9.75 6.86 12.15
N ALA A 61 8.60 6.37 12.62
CA ALA A 61 7.50 5.93 11.77
C ALA A 61 6.98 7.07 10.88
N GLU A 62 6.82 8.27 11.44
CA GLU A 62 6.40 9.46 10.67
C GLU A 62 7.38 9.78 9.54
N LYS A 63 8.70 9.72 9.81
CA LYS A 63 9.72 9.93 8.78
C LYS A 63 9.62 8.87 7.68
N VAL A 64 9.51 7.60 8.04
CA VAL A 64 9.41 6.49 7.08
C VAL A 64 8.16 6.64 6.20
N VAL A 65 7.02 7.01 6.79
CA VAL A 65 5.78 7.24 6.04
C VAL A 65 5.96 8.37 5.03
N ARG A 66 6.58 9.48 5.42
CA ARG A 66 6.86 10.59 4.49
C ARG A 66 7.79 10.18 3.34
N ASP A 67 8.83 9.42 3.64
CA ASP A 67 9.77 8.93 2.63
C ASP A 67 9.07 7.94 1.67
N LEU A 68 8.21 7.07 2.19
CA LEU A 68 7.39 6.17 1.39
C LEU A 68 6.47 6.93 0.43
N HIS A 69 5.82 8.00 0.88
CA HIS A 69 5.00 8.85 0.02
C HIS A 69 5.83 9.51 -1.09
N LYS A 70 7.02 10.01 -0.77
CA LYS A 70 7.92 10.61 -1.77
C LYS A 70 8.35 9.58 -2.81
N THR A 71 8.90 8.45 -2.38
CA THR A 71 9.32 7.38 -3.29
C THR A 71 8.15 6.83 -4.10
N GLY A 72 6.96 6.73 -3.51
CA GLY A 72 5.75 6.31 -4.23
C GLY A 72 5.34 7.28 -5.34
N ASN A 73 5.47 8.59 -5.11
CA ASN A 73 5.26 9.61 -6.13
C ASN A 73 6.30 9.52 -7.24
N ASP A 74 7.58 9.37 -6.89
CA ASP A 74 8.67 9.25 -7.87
C ASP A 74 8.43 8.04 -8.80
N VAL A 75 8.03 6.89 -8.25
CA VAL A 75 7.69 5.69 -9.05
C VAL A 75 6.49 5.96 -9.98
N LYS A 76 5.48 6.70 -9.51
CA LYS A 76 4.30 7.03 -10.30
C LYS A 76 4.65 7.96 -11.46
N GLU A 77 5.48 8.96 -11.21
CA GLU A 77 5.99 9.90 -12.21
C GLU A 77 6.79 9.15 -13.28
N LEU A 78 7.77 8.34 -12.86
CA LEU A 78 8.62 7.56 -13.77
C LEU A 78 7.79 6.60 -14.63
N ARG A 79 6.75 5.98 -14.05
CA ARG A 79 5.81 5.14 -14.79
C ARG A 79 5.03 5.93 -15.83
N SER A 80 4.59 7.14 -15.50
CA SER A 80 3.89 8.02 -16.42
C SER A 80 4.79 8.41 -17.59
N GLU A 81 6.04 8.78 -17.32
CA GLU A 81 7.03 9.11 -18.33
C GLU A 81 7.30 7.93 -19.27
N TYR A 82 7.50 6.73 -18.70
CA TYR A 82 7.65 5.50 -19.49
C TYR A 82 6.46 5.26 -20.43
N ILE A 83 5.23 5.43 -19.95
CA ILE A 83 4.02 5.24 -20.76
C ILE A 83 4.00 6.23 -21.93
N THR A 84 4.32 7.51 -21.66
CA THR A 84 4.39 8.55 -22.69
C THR A 84 5.43 8.21 -23.76
N ILE A 85 6.68 7.93 -23.36
CA ILE A 85 7.76 7.60 -24.30
C ILE A 85 7.43 6.33 -25.10
N LYS A 86 6.87 5.31 -24.45
CA LYS A 86 6.45 4.08 -25.12
C LYS A 86 5.31 4.33 -26.11
N SER A 87 4.39 5.23 -25.78
CA SER A 87 3.31 5.63 -26.70
C SER A 87 3.89 6.34 -27.93
N ASP A 88 4.83 7.25 -27.74
CA ASP A 88 5.50 7.95 -28.84
C ASP A 88 6.30 6.99 -29.72
N LEU A 89 7.03 6.05 -29.11
CA LEU A 89 7.72 5.00 -29.84
C LEU A 89 6.75 4.15 -30.65
N ASN A 90 5.67 3.67 -30.02
CA ASN A 90 4.65 2.89 -30.70
C ASN A 90 4.02 3.67 -31.87
N PHE A 91 3.78 4.97 -31.70
CA PHE A 91 3.27 5.83 -32.77
C PHE A 91 4.26 5.87 -33.95
N LYS A 92 5.55 6.12 -33.69
CA LYS A 92 6.59 6.15 -34.72
C LYS A 92 6.82 4.78 -35.36
N SER A 93 6.69 3.69 -34.61
CA SER A 93 6.82 2.31 -35.10
C SER A 93 5.57 1.78 -35.80
N LYS A 94 4.50 2.58 -35.95
CA LYS A 94 3.34 2.16 -36.75
C LYS A 94 3.76 1.96 -38.20
N GLN A 95 3.27 0.87 -38.80
CA GLN A 95 3.53 0.51 -40.19
C GLN A 95 3.31 1.68 -41.16
N SER A 96 2.19 2.42 -41.01
CA SER A 96 1.91 3.59 -41.85
C SER A 96 2.87 4.76 -41.65
N GLN A 97 3.34 5.00 -40.42
CA GLN A 97 4.30 6.07 -40.12
C GLN A 97 5.69 5.70 -40.62
N VAL A 98 6.08 4.42 -40.48
CA VAL A 98 7.32 3.89 -41.04
C VAL A 98 7.30 3.95 -42.56
N ALA A 99 6.22 3.48 -43.21
CA ALA A 99 6.07 3.53 -44.65
C ALA A 99 6.18 4.96 -45.20
N GLN A 100 5.56 5.93 -44.54
CA GLN A 100 5.64 7.34 -44.91
C GLN A 100 7.06 7.92 -44.70
N ALA A 101 7.76 7.53 -43.63
CA ALA A 101 9.13 7.95 -43.39
C ALA A 101 10.14 7.31 -44.37
N THR A 102 9.90 6.07 -44.80
CA THR A 102 10.75 5.34 -45.75
C THR A 102 10.40 5.58 -47.22
N GLU A 103 9.33 6.32 -47.50
CA GLU A 103 8.93 6.72 -48.86
C GLU A 103 10.02 7.55 -49.55
N GLN A 104 10.71 8.41 -48.79
CA GLN A 104 11.87 9.18 -49.27
C GLN A 104 13.07 8.29 -49.65
N LEU A 105 13.13 7.07 -49.12
CA LEU A 105 14.15 6.06 -49.41
C LEU A 105 13.69 5.10 -50.52
N GLY A 106 12.49 5.29 -51.09
CA GLY A 106 11.93 4.45 -52.16
C GLY A 106 11.42 3.08 -51.71
N ILE A 107 11.17 2.88 -50.40
CA ILE A 107 10.68 1.63 -49.83
C ILE A 107 9.16 1.74 -49.61
N TYR A 108 8.40 0.80 -50.18
CA TYR A 108 6.93 0.79 -50.16
C TYR A 108 6.37 -0.43 -49.43
N GLU A 109 5.18 -0.27 -48.85
CA GLU A 109 4.43 -1.37 -48.26
C GLU A 109 3.82 -2.29 -49.31
N SER A 110 3.93 -3.61 -49.10
CA SER A 110 3.26 -4.60 -49.93
C SER A 110 1.76 -4.59 -49.63
N THR A 111 0.98 -3.90 -50.48
CA THR A 111 -0.49 -3.83 -50.40
C THR A 111 -1.18 -5.03 -51.05
N THR A 112 -0.45 -5.85 -51.79
CA THR A 112 -0.98 -7.09 -52.37
C THR A 112 -0.90 -8.23 -51.35
N PRO A 113 -2.00 -8.97 -51.12
CA PRO A 113 -1.94 -10.16 -50.30
C PRO A 113 -1.05 -11.21 -50.98
N PRO A 114 -0.25 -11.96 -50.21
CA PRO A 114 0.61 -13.01 -50.77
C PRO A 114 -0.26 -14.06 -51.45
N THR A 115 0.08 -14.39 -52.70
CA THR A 115 -0.65 -15.37 -53.49
C THR A 115 -0.34 -16.76 -52.95
N LYS A 116 -1.35 -17.51 -52.52
CA LYS A 116 -1.18 -18.93 -52.19
C LYS A 116 -0.94 -19.68 -53.50
N ILE A 117 0.30 -20.09 -53.74
CA ILE A 117 0.61 -20.99 -54.85
C ILE A 117 0.06 -22.36 -54.47
N VAL A 118 -1.11 -22.71 -55.00
CA VAL A 118 -1.66 -24.07 -54.93
C VAL A 118 -1.20 -24.75 -56.20
N VAL A 119 -0.21 -25.64 -56.08
CA VAL A 119 0.26 -26.42 -57.23
C VAL A 119 -0.52 -27.72 -57.25
N ASP A 120 -1.25 -27.95 -58.35
CA ASP A 120 -1.81 -29.27 -58.62
C ASP A 120 -0.67 -30.23 -59.00
N GLU A 121 -0.80 -31.50 -58.63
CA GLU A 121 0.23 -32.53 -58.83
C GLU A 121 0.62 -32.70 -60.31
N SER A 122 -0.28 -32.32 -61.22
CA SER A 122 -0.07 -32.30 -62.68
C SER A 122 0.76 -31.13 -63.19
N GLU A 123 0.82 -30.00 -62.48
CA GLU A 123 1.65 -28.84 -62.80
C GLU A 123 3.05 -28.94 -62.17
N MET A 124 3.17 -29.58 -60.99
CA MET A 124 4.46 -29.90 -60.36
C MET A 124 5.33 -30.82 -61.22
N LYS A 125 4.73 -31.80 -61.91
CA LYS A 125 5.45 -32.69 -62.86
C LYS A 125 5.98 -31.94 -64.08
N LYS A 126 5.22 -30.98 -64.62
CA LYS A 126 5.65 -30.20 -65.80
C LYS A 126 6.83 -29.27 -65.51
N LEU A 127 6.96 -28.78 -64.28
CA LEU A 127 8.07 -27.92 -63.88
C LEU A 127 9.35 -28.70 -63.57
N THR A 128 9.23 -29.99 -63.24
CA THR A 128 10.37 -30.89 -62.96
C THR A 128 10.90 -31.59 -64.20
N GLU A 129 10.12 -31.72 -65.28
CA GLU A 129 10.51 -32.37 -66.54
C GLU A 129 11.16 -31.42 -67.58
N VAL A 130 11.21 -30.10 -67.33
CA VAL A 130 11.77 -29.09 -68.26
C VAL A 130 13.21 -28.68 -67.88
N ASN A 131 13.82 -29.34 -66.89
CA ASN A 131 15.27 -29.33 -66.65
C ASN A 131 15.88 -30.67 -67.04
#